data_AF-A0A540WPM1-F1
#
_entry.id   AF-A0A540WPM1-F1
#
_cell.length_a   1.000
_cell.length_b   1.000
_cell.length_c   1.000
_cell.angle_alpha   90.00
_cell.angle_beta   90.00
_cell.angle_gamma   90.00
#
_symmetry.space_group_name_H-M   'P 1'
#
loop_
_entity.id
_entity.type
_entity.pdbx_description
1 polymer ?
#
loop_
_entity_poly.entity_id
_entity_poly.type
_entity_poly.pdbx_seq_one_letter_code
_entity_poly.pdbx_strand_id
1 'polypeptide(L)'
;MNPNPSNLSWKLTSPTALFTLLLGVFMLYLSVGGVLDPVGAATGFGLPLTGSEAIPWMHIKAGRDLGLGLAIFALVATRQRQAAGVFVLATIVMPTVDALTVMQNGASLAYALMVHGSAAVYGVVLATALLRPRHPSQAVLPENGVR
;
A
#
# COMPACT_ATOMS: atom_id res chain seq x y z
N MET A 1 -15.63 -28.81 -2.20
CA MET A 1 -14.20 -29.02 -1.85
C MET A 1 -13.78 -27.88 -0.94
N ASN A 2 -13.51 -28.16 0.34
CA ASN A 2 -12.92 -27.16 1.22
C ASN A 2 -11.43 -27.05 0.88
N PRO A 3 -10.89 -25.88 0.52
CA PRO A 3 -9.46 -25.75 0.29
C PRO A 3 -8.71 -26.07 1.58
N ASN A 4 -7.74 -26.97 1.49
CA ASN A 4 -6.88 -27.35 2.61
C ASN A 4 -6.11 -26.10 3.08
N PRO A 5 -6.23 -25.65 4.35
CA PRO A 5 -5.61 -24.40 4.83
C PRO A 5 -4.07 -24.42 4.75
N SER A 6 -3.45 -25.58 4.54
CA SER A 6 -2.02 -25.75 4.26
C SER A 6 -1.58 -25.22 2.88
N ASN A 7 -2.50 -24.87 1.97
CA ASN A 7 -2.20 -24.38 0.61
C ASN A 7 -2.15 -22.86 0.45
N LEU A 8 -2.27 -22.07 1.52
CA LEU A 8 -2.11 -20.62 1.43
C LEU A 8 -0.61 -20.25 1.33
N SER A 9 -0.11 -20.26 0.09
CA SER A 9 1.33 -20.10 -0.23
C SER A 9 1.97 -18.80 0.29
N TRP A 10 1.18 -17.80 0.66
CA TRP A 10 1.68 -16.54 1.22
C TRP A 10 1.78 -16.58 2.74
N LYS A 11 2.99 -16.75 3.26
CA LYS A 11 3.29 -16.72 4.70
C LYS A 11 3.22 -15.28 5.24
N LEU A 12 2.56 -15.06 6.38
CA LEU A 12 2.46 -13.74 7.02
C LEU A 12 3.80 -13.20 7.53
N THR A 13 4.74 -14.10 7.80
CA THR A 13 6.13 -13.75 8.18
C THR A 13 7.02 -13.43 6.99
N SER A 14 6.53 -13.56 5.74
CA SER A 14 7.33 -13.24 4.56
C SER A 14 7.56 -11.72 4.45
N PRO A 15 8.69 -11.27 3.87
CA PRO A 15 8.95 -9.85 3.69
C PRO A 15 7.80 -9.13 2.97
N THR A 16 7.26 -9.72 1.90
CA THR A 16 6.11 -9.15 1.18
C THR A 16 4.87 -8.97 2.05
N ALA A 17 4.59 -9.88 2.99
CA ALA A 17 3.45 -9.73 3.89
C ALA A 17 3.71 -8.64 4.93
N LEU A 18 4.91 -8.61 5.52
CA LEU A 18 5.29 -7.60 6.50
C LEU A 18 5.28 -6.19 5.89
N PHE A 19 5.86 -5.98 4.71
CA PHE A 19 5.81 -4.68 4.03
C PHE A 19 4.38 -4.30 3.64
N THR A 20 3.56 -5.26 3.18
CA THR A 20 2.14 -4.97 2.91
C THR A 20 1.38 -4.56 4.18
N LEU A 21 1.64 -5.21 5.31
CA LEU A 21 1.05 -4.83 6.60
C LEU A 21 1.54 -3.46 7.07
N LEU A 22 2.83 -3.16 6.91
CA LEU A 22 3.39 -1.84 7.22
C LEU A 22 2.73 -0.74 6.39
N LEU A 23 2.47 -0.98 5.10
CA LEU A 23 1.69 -0.07 4.27
C LEU A 23 0.27 0.13 4.82
N GLY A 24 -0.41 -0.95 5.21
CA GLY A 24 -1.73 -0.88 5.84
C GLY A 24 -1.74 -0.07 7.14
N VAL A 25 -0.77 -0.31 8.02
CA VAL A 25 -0.58 0.46 9.28
C VAL A 25 -0.32 1.93 8.96
N PHE A 26 0.52 2.22 7.98
CA PHE A 26 0.82 3.59 7.57
C PHE A 26 -0.45 4.32 7.08
N MET A 27 -1.31 3.65 6.29
CA MET A 27 -2.59 4.22 5.87
C MET A 27 -3.52 4.52 7.05
N LEU A 28 -3.58 3.64 8.06
CA LEU A 28 -4.35 3.92 9.28
C LEU A 28 -3.76 5.09 10.08
N TYR A 29 -2.43 5.19 10.16
CA TYR A 29 -1.76 6.33 10.80
C TYR A 29 -2.12 7.65 10.12
N LEU A 30 -2.07 7.72 8.79
CA LEU A 30 -2.48 8.91 8.03
C LEU A 30 -3.97 9.24 8.24
N SER A 31 -4.83 8.22 8.27
CA SER A 31 -6.26 8.39 8.52
C SER A 31 -6.53 9.02 9.89
N VAL A 32 -5.95 8.44 10.94
CA VAL A 32 -6.09 8.96 12.32
C VAL A 32 -5.53 10.39 12.40
N GLY A 33 -4.35 10.64 11.81
CA GLY A 33 -3.76 11.98 11.77
C GLY A 33 -4.66 13.00 11.08
N GLY A 34 -5.24 12.66 9.93
CA GLY A 34 -6.13 13.57 9.18
C GLY A 34 -7.45 13.90 9.90
N VAL A 35 -7.89 13.07 10.85
CA VAL A 35 -9.06 13.35 11.70
C VAL A 35 -8.67 14.15 12.94
N LEU A 36 -7.55 13.80 13.59
CA LEU A 36 -7.14 14.42 14.85
C LEU A 36 -6.47 15.79 14.67
N ASP A 37 -5.70 15.96 13.60
CA ASP A 37 -4.99 17.20 13.26
C ASP A 37 -5.05 17.47 11.75
N PRO A 38 -6.22 17.92 11.23
CA PRO A 38 -6.38 18.17 9.80
C PRO A 38 -5.47 19.28 9.27
N VAL A 39 -5.17 20.31 10.06
CA VAL A 39 -4.28 21.40 9.61
C VAL A 39 -2.84 20.91 9.50
N GLY A 40 -2.35 20.17 10.49
CA GLY A 40 -1.04 19.53 10.44
C GLY A 40 -0.95 18.49 9.31
N ALA A 41 -2.01 17.69 9.10
CA ALA A 41 -2.07 16.74 8.00
C ALA A 41 -2.02 17.41 6.63
N ALA A 42 -2.74 18.52 6.42
CA ALA A 42 -2.67 19.28 5.17
C ALA A 42 -1.28 19.87 4.94
N THR A 43 -0.64 20.39 6.00
CA THR A 43 0.72 20.92 5.95
C THR A 43 1.72 19.81 5.58
N GLY A 44 1.64 18.65 6.24
CA GLY A 44 2.51 17.50 5.98
C GLY A 44 2.24 16.82 4.63
N PHE A 45 1.05 16.99 4.07
CA PHE A 45 0.75 16.58 2.70
C PHE A 45 1.39 17.53 1.68
N GLY A 46 1.56 18.81 2.02
CA GLY A 46 2.11 19.85 1.14
C GLY A 46 1.06 20.79 0.55
N LEU A 47 -0.11 20.91 1.18
CA LEU A 47 -1.16 21.86 0.77
C LEU A 47 -1.05 23.17 1.55
N PRO A 48 -1.34 24.32 0.92
CA PRO A 48 -1.34 25.63 1.59
C PRO A 48 -2.66 25.88 2.34
N LEU A 49 -3.16 24.90 3.09
CA LEU A 49 -4.38 25.01 3.90
C LEU A 49 -3.97 25.12 5.39
N THR A 50 -4.12 26.30 5.97
CA THR A 50 -3.57 26.63 7.30
C THR A 50 -4.64 26.87 8.36
N GLY A 51 -5.92 26.81 7.98
CA GLY A 51 -7.05 26.99 8.87
C GLY A 51 -8.14 25.92 8.70
N SER A 52 -9.36 26.28 9.12
CA SER A 52 -10.53 25.38 9.11
C SER A 52 -10.89 24.86 7.73
N GLU A 53 -10.45 25.51 6.66
CA GLU A 53 -10.64 25.06 5.28
C GLU A 53 -9.97 23.69 5.01
N ALA A 54 -8.97 23.28 5.79
CA ALA A 54 -8.35 21.96 5.69
C ALA A 54 -9.26 20.81 6.13
N ILE A 55 -10.16 21.07 7.08
CA ILE A 55 -10.97 20.04 7.78
C ILE A 55 -11.75 19.14 6.81
N PRO A 56 -12.64 19.66 5.93
CA PRO A 56 -13.44 18.79 5.07
C PRO A 56 -12.56 17.97 4.10
N TRP A 57 -11.50 18.56 3.56
CA TRP A 57 -10.58 17.87 2.64
C TRP A 57 -9.81 16.75 3.33
N MET A 58 -9.28 17.02 4.54
CA MET A 58 -8.51 16.04 5.28
C MET A 58 -9.39 14.94 5.89
N HIS A 59 -10.64 15.21 6.24
CA HIS A 59 -11.61 14.16 6.59
C HIS A 59 -11.92 13.23 5.41
N ILE A 60 -12.14 13.79 4.20
CA ILE A 60 -12.35 12.98 2.99
C ILE A 60 -11.13 12.11 2.72
N LYS A 61 -9.93 12.70 2.77
CA LYS A 61 -8.68 11.95 2.60
C LYS A 61 -8.53 10.86 3.66
N ALA A 62 -8.73 11.20 4.93
CA ALA A 62 -8.64 10.25 6.03
C ALA A 62 -9.60 9.08 5.88
N GLY A 63 -10.84 9.32 5.41
CA GLY A 63 -11.80 8.26 5.11
C GLY A 63 -11.33 7.32 3.99
N ARG A 64 -10.67 7.86 2.95
CA ARG A 64 -10.06 7.04 1.89
C ARG A 64 -8.88 6.23 2.41
N ASP A 65 -8.00 6.85 3.19
CA ASP A 65 -6.83 6.19 3.78
C ASP A 65 -7.26 5.05 4.73
N LEU A 66 -8.34 5.24 5.50
CA LEU A 66 -8.96 4.18 6.31
C LEU A 66 -9.40 3.00 5.43
N GLY A 67 -10.15 3.29 4.37
CA GLY A 67 -10.63 2.27 3.44
C GLY A 67 -9.48 1.48 2.78
N LEU A 68 -8.41 2.16 2.36
CA LEU A 68 -7.21 1.53 1.82
C LEU A 68 -6.52 0.64 2.85
N GLY A 69 -6.33 1.13 4.08
CA GLY A 69 -5.75 0.35 5.17
C GLY A 69 -6.54 -0.93 5.44
N LEU A 70 -7.86 -0.82 5.58
CA LEU A 70 -8.77 -1.96 5.79
C LEU A 70 -8.72 -2.98 4.63
N ALA A 71 -8.72 -2.50 3.38
CA ALA A 71 -8.61 -3.36 2.21
C ALA A 71 -7.28 -4.13 2.20
N ILE A 72 -6.17 -3.46 2.53
CA ILE A 72 -4.84 -4.08 2.65
C ILE A 72 -4.84 -5.16 3.72
N PHE A 73 -5.34 -4.88 4.92
CA PHE A 73 -5.44 -5.87 5.99
C PHE A 73 -6.31 -7.07 5.58
N ALA A 74 -7.44 -6.83 4.91
CA ALA A 74 -8.31 -7.89 4.43
C ALA A 74 -7.60 -8.79 3.39
N LEU A 75 -6.86 -8.20 2.44
CA LEU A 75 -6.08 -8.94 1.44
C LEU A 75 -4.98 -9.78 2.08
N VAL A 76 -4.30 -9.26 3.11
CA VAL A 76 -3.30 -10.01 3.87
C VAL A 76 -3.94 -11.13 4.69
N ALA A 77 -5.02 -10.84 5.42
CA ALA A 77 -5.72 -11.80 6.27
C ALA A 77 -6.27 -12.99 5.46
N THR A 78 -6.80 -12.71 4.26
CA THR A 78 -7.29 -13.72 3.31
C THR A 78 -6.18 -14.35 2.45
N ARG A 79 -4.91 -13.98 2.68
CA ARG A 79 -3.72 -14.49 1.98
C ARG A 79 -3.74 -14.29 0.47
N GLN A 80 -4.40 -13.22 -0.01
CA GLN A 80 -4.56 -12.89 -1.42
C GLN A 80 -3.36 -12.11 -1.98
N ARG A 81 -2.18 -12.75 -2.09
CA ARG A 81 -0.93 -12.06 -2.48
C ARG A 81 -0.99 -11.32 -3.82
N GLN A 82 -1.49 -11.99 -4.86
CA GLN A 82 -1.54 -11.39 -6.19
C GLN A 82 -2.54 -10.23 -6.25
N ALA A 83 -3.70 -10.38 -5.63
CA ALA A 83 -4.68 -9.30 -5.51
C ALA A 83 -4.10 -8.11 -4.72
N ALA A 84 -3.35 -8.36 -3.64
CA ALA A 84 -2.60 -7.30 -2.94
C ALA A 84 -1.60 -6.60 -3.87
N GLY A 85 -0.88 -7.34 -4.70
CA GLY A 85 0.04 -6.76 -5.68
C GLY A 85 -0.65 -5.87 -6.71
N VAL A 86 -1.76 -6.32 -7.30
CA VAL A 86 -2.55 -5.54 -8.26
C VAL A 86 -3.16 -4.31 -7.58
N PHE A 87 -3.70 -4.49 -6.37
CA PHE A 87 -4.28 -3.40 -5.59
C PHE A 87 -3.25 -2.31 -5.30
N VAL A 88 -2.07 -2.68 -4.75
CA VAL A 88 -0.99 -1.73 -4.49
C VAL A 88 -0.57 -1.01 -5.77
N LEU A 89 -0.37 -1.76 -6.87
CA LEU A 89 0.00 -1.18 -8.17
C LEU A 89 -1.02 -0.14 -8.65
N ALA A 90 -2.31 -0.47 -8.60
CA ALA A 90 -3.38 0.44 -9.00
C ALA A 90 -3.42 1.71 -8.13
N THR A 91 -3.19 1.56 -6.82
CA THR A 91 -3.25 2.70 -5.88
C THR A 91 -2.09 3.69 -6.01
N ILE A 92 -1.00 3.36 -6.71
CA ILE A 92 0.12 4.30 -6.98
C ILE A 92 -0.32 5.54 -7.77
N VAL A 93 -1.46 5.46 -8.47
CA VAL A 93 -2.09 6.63 -9.09
C VAL A 93 -2.34 7.73 -8.05
N MET A 94 -2.70 7.37 -6.82
CA MET A 94 -3.00 8.33 -5.75
C MET A 94 -1.80 9.20 -5.39
N PRO A 95 -0.65 8.66 -4.91
CA PRO A 95 0.52 9.49 -4.62
C PRO A 95 1.07 10.20 -5.87
N THR A 96 0.83 9.68 -7.08
CA THR A 96 1.22 10.38 -8.31
C THR A 96 0.38 11.65 -8.52
N VAL A 97 -0.94 11.55 -8.36
CA VAL A 97 -1.85 12.70 -8.41
C VAL A 97 -1.57 13.66 -7.26
N ASP A 98 -1.27 13.15 -6.07
CA ASP A 98 -0.93 13.95 -4.90
C ASP A 98 0.34 14.79 -5.16
N ALA A 99 1.40 14.17 -5.71
CA ALA A 99 2.62 14.87 -6.09
C ALA A 99 2.37 16.02 -7.06
N LEU A 100 1.58 15.77 -8.11
CA LEU A 100 1.21 16.80 -9.10
C LEU A 100 0.37 17.91 -8.46
N THR A 101 -0.57 17.54 -7.60
CA THR A 101 -1.47 18.47 -6.91
C THR A 101 -0.67 19.43 -6.05
N VAL A 102 0.24 18.92 -5.21
CA VAL A 102 1.00 19.80 -4.31
C VAL A 102 1.98 20.69 -5.07
N MET A 103 2.58 20.19 -6.17
CA MET A 103 3.44 21.00 -7.04
C MET A 103 2.65 22.15 -7.70
N GLN A 104 1.44 21.87 -8.19
CA GLN A 104 0.56 22.90 -8.77
C GLN A 104 0.12 23.95 -7.75
N ASN A 105 0.17 23.61 -6.45
CA ASN A 105 -0.23 24.48 -5.35
C ASN A 105 0.98 25.02 -4.56
N GLY A 106 2.17 25.05 -5.17
CA GLY A 106 3.33 25.79 -4.66
C GLY A 106 4.35 24.96 -3.87
N ALA A 107 4.15 23.66 -3.70
CA ALA A 107 5.18 22.79 -3.12
C ALA A 107 6.37 22.64 -4.09
N SER A 108 7.59 22.56 -3.53
CA SER A 108 8.78 22.32 -4.35
C SER A 108 8.79 20.90 -4.93
N LEU A 109 9.43 20.72 -6.08
CA LEU A 109 9.63 19.40 -6.68
C LEU A 109 10.32 18.43 -5.69
N ALA A 110 11.31 18.91 -4.94
CA ALA A 110 12.01 18.11 -3.95
C ALA A 110 11.07 17.61 -2.86
N TYR A 111 10.18 18.47 -2.34
CA TYR A 111 9.20 18.08 -1.34
C TYR A 111 8.18 17.08 -1.90
N ALA A 112 7.65 17.34 -3.10
CA ALA A 112 6.71 16.44 -3.77
C ALA A 112 7.31 15.04 -4.02
N LEU A 113 8.55 14.96 -4.48
CA LEU A 113 9.25 13.69 -4.67
C LEU A 113 9.57 12.99 -3.34
N MET A 114 9.96 13.75 -2.31
CA MET A 114 10.29 13.20 -1.00
C MET A 114 9.05 12.57 -0.32
N VAL A 115 7.90 13.24 -0.35
CA VAL A 115 6.69 12.77 0.32
C VAL A 115 5.92 11.78 -0.56
N HIS A 116 5.55 12.20 -1.75
CA HIS A 116 4.63 11.44 -2.61
C HIS A 116 5.38 10.53 -3.59
N GLY A 117 6.49 11.01 -4.15
CA GLY A 117 7.35 10.19 -5.01
C GLY A 117 7.91 8.96 -4.28
N SER A 118 8.31 9.10 -3.01
CA SER A 118 8.76 7.96 -2.19
C SER A 118 7.65 6.93 -1.96
N ALA A 119 6.41 7.37 -1.72
CA ALA A 119 5.24 6.49 -1.60
C ALA A 119 4.96 5.74 -2.91
N ALA A 120 5.05 6.42 -4.07
CA ALA A 120 4.91 5.79 -5.37
C ALA A 120 6.00 4.74 -5.62
N VAL A 121 7.27 5.06 -5.33
CA VAL A 121 8.40 4.12 -5.47
C VAL A 121 8.22 2.91 -4.55
N TYR A 122 7.83 3.13 -3.28
CA TYR A 122 7.51 2.06 -2.35
C TYR A 122 6.43 1.13 -2.92
N GLY A 123 5.34 1.70 -3.45
CA GLY A 123 4.27 0.95 -4.09
C GLY A 123 4.76 0.12 -5.28
N VAL A 124 5.57 0.70 -6.18
CA VAL A 124 6.11 -0.02 -7.36
C VAL A 124 6.96 -1.20 -6.92
N VAL A 125 7.88 -0.99 -5.97
CA VAL A 125 8.78 -2.04 -5.47
C VAL A 125 7.98 -3.15 -4.80
N LEU A 126 7.03 -2.79 -3.93
CA LEU A 126 6.19 -3.75 -3.23
C LEU A 126 5.29 -4.53 -4.19
N ALA A 127 4.61 -3.85 -5.11
CA ALA A 127 3.76 -4.49 -6.11
C ALA A 127 4.55 -5.46 -6.99
N THR A 128 5.74 -5.05 -7.47
CA THR A 128 6.63 -5.92 -8.25
C THR A 128 7.00 -7.17 -7.45
N ALA A 129 7.35 -7.01 -6.17
CA ALA A 129 7.67 -8.13 -5.28
C ALA A 129 6.45 -9.03 -5.00
N LEU A 130 5.24 -8.48 -4.93
CA LEU A 130 3.99 -9.23 -4.71
C LEU A 130 3.52 -9.97 -5.98
N LEU A 131 3.79 -9.43 -7.17
CA LEU A 131 3.37 -10.00 -8.45
C LEU A 131 4.39 -10.99 -9.03
N ARG A 132 5.63 -10.98 -8.55
CA ARG A 132 6.65 -11.94 -8.99
C ARG A 132 6.17 -13.40 -8.82
N PRO A 133 6.25 -14.24 -9.87
CA PRO A 133 5.98 -15.66 -9.77
C PRO A 133 6.88 -16.33 -8.73
N ARG A 134 6.33 -17.26 -7.95
CA ARG A 134 7.15 -18.15 -7.11
C ARG A 134 7.53 -19.34 -7.98
N HIS A 135 8.83 -19.61 -8.14
CA HIS A 135 9.27 -20.83 -8.81
C HIS A 135 8.70 -22.04 -8.07
N PRO A 136 8.08 -23.01 -8.76
CA PRO A 136 7.80 -24.31 -8.16
C PRO A 136 9.15 -24.90 -7.75
N SER A 137 9.42 -24.98 -6.45
CA SER A 137 10.57 -25.71 -5.95
C SER A 137 10.39 -27.18 -6.34
N GLN A 138 11.16 -27.61 -7.34
CA GLN A 138 11.41 -28.99 -7.77
C GLN A 138 10.16 -29.84 -7.95
N ALA A 139 9.71 -29.97 -9.21
CA ALA A 139 9.03 -31.19 -9.63
C ALA A 139 9.95 -32.36 -9.24
N VAL A 140 9.58 -33.08 -8.19
CA VAL A 140 10.16 -34.37 -7.84
C VAL A 140 10.11 -35.20 -9.11
N LEU A 141 11.26 -35.41 -9.74
CA LEU A 141 11.37 -36.35 -10.84
C LEU A 141 10.96 -37.72 -10.26
N PRO A 142 10.02 -38.44 -10.89
CA PRO A 142 9.73 -39.80 -10.46
C PRO A 142 11.03 -40.58 -10.51
N GLU A 143 11.41 -41.14 -9.37
CA GLU A 143 12.47 -42.13 -9.25
C GLU A 143 12.08 -43.30 -10.16
N ASN A 144 12.62 -43.32 -11.38
CA ASN A 144 12.41 -44.45 -12.28
C ASN A 144 13.09 -45.66 -11.64
N GLY A 145 12.25 -46.49 -11.04
CA GLY A 145 12.63 -47.73 -10.40
C GLY A 145 13.47 -48.59 -11.31
N VAL A 146 14.61 -49.01 -10.78
CA VAL A 146 15.37 -50.16 -11.24
C VAL A 146 14.43 -51.38 -11.20
N ARG A 147 14.10 -51.92 -12.38
CA ARG A 147 13.84 -53.35 -12.60
C ARG A 147 14.39 -53.73 -13.96
#